data_AF-A0A084WN89-F1
#
_entry.id   AF-A0A084WN89-F1
#
_cell.length_a   1.000
_cell.length_b   1.000
_cell.length_c   1.000
_cell.angle_alpha   90.00
_cell.angle_beta   90.00
_cell.angle_gamma   90.00
#
_symmetry.space_group_name_H-M   'P 1'
#
loop_
_entity.id
_entity.type
_entity.pdbx_description
1 polymer ?
#
loop_
_entity_poly.entity_id
_entity_poly.type
_entity_poly.pdbx_seq_one_letter_code
_entity_poly.pdbx_strand_id
1 'polypeptide(L)'
;MSWFGEMNELKCLHLDWNQLEAVDVTVPMPFLQELSVSHNQLRTLNLTRWSFLPWLRNIHGSHNRLSSAPAGWNSMLRLQTMELSFNHIGSFNMDDLYLTQVRSLNLAANELTNVSTSMLHLRVPLEVLRMSYNRLTVLDVTRWGMPNLWELDVSHNRLTELGDVYTRFAHLTRDLFNLCQNNWSCQWFRRIHPADLKRLHYGKLLTNASCPDQKYIVTEQTWMCCSDSNQ
;
A
#
# COMPACT_ATOMS: atom_id res chain seq x y z
N MET A 1 3.99 -8.17 -33.78
CA MET A 1 4.54 -9.53 -33.82
C MET A 1 4.37 -10.13 -32.43
N SER A 2 3.54 -11.15 -32.27
CA SER A 2 3.21 -11.71 -30.95
C SER A 2 4.22 -12.81 -30.58
N TRP A 3 5.43 -12.42 -30.17
CA TRP A 3 6.50 -13.36 -29.80
C TRP A 3 6.13 -14.31 -28.64
N PHE A 4 5.06 -14.01 -27.88
CA PHE A 4 4.57 -14.85 -26.79
C PHE A 4 3.71 -16.04 -27.22
N GLY A 5 3.28 -16.12 -28.48
CA GLY A 5 2.30 -17.11 -29.00
C GLY A 5 2.65 -18.57 -28.74
N GLU A 6 3.93 -18.87 -28.57
CA GLU A 6 4.46 -20.23 -28.42
C GLU A 6 5.01 -20.51 -27.01
N MET A 7 5.03 -19.51 -26.12
CA MET A 7 5.61 -19.62 -24.78
C MET A 7 4.62 -20.22 -23.77
N ASN A 8 4.06 -21.39 -24.11
CA ASN A 8 2.98 -22.03 -23.35
C ASN A 8 3.41 -22.58 -21.99
N GLU A 9 4.70 -22.62 -21.66
CA GLU A 9 5.20 -23.08 -20.36
C GLU A 9 5.77 -21.94 -19.51
N LEU A 10 5.66 -20.69 -19.98
CA LEU A 10 6.25 -19.54 -19.31
C LEU A 10 5.56 -19.29 -17.96
N LYS A 11 6.37 -19.30 -16.90
CA LYS A 11 5.91 -19.03 -15.52
C LYS A 11 6.27 -17.65 -15.01
N CYS A 12 7.40 -17.11 -15.46
CA CYS A 12 7.90 -15.79 -15.05
C CYS A 12 8.29 -15.00 -16.30
N LEU A 13 7.80 -13.76 -16.40
CA LEU A 13 8.12 -12.83 -17.48
C LEU A 13 8.64 -11.53 -16.87
N HIS A 14 9.93 -11.27 -17.01
CA HIS A 14 10.58 -10.05 -16.54
C HIS A 14 10.92 -9.17 -17.74
N LEU A 15 10.33 -7.98 -17.78
CA LEU A 15 10.49 -6.95 -18.81
C LEU A 15 11.02 -5.65 -18.18
N ASP A 16 11.71 -5.77 -17.06
CA ASP A 16 12.21 -4.63 -16.31
C ASP A 16 13.24 -3.83 -17.11
N TRP A 17 13.41 -2.55 -16.78
CA TRP A 17 14.44 -1.68 -17.37
C TRP A 17 14.33 -1.54 -18.90
N ASN A 18 13.09 -1.45 -19.38
CA ASN A 18 12.79 -1.20 -20.78
C ASN A 18 12.13 0.19 -20.94
N GLN A 19 11.60 0.46 -22.13
CA GLN A 19 10.93 1.71 -22.47
C GLN A 19 9.44 1.46 -22.78
N LEU A 20 8.84 0.44 -22.16
CA LEU A 20 7.44 0.10 -22.39
C LEU A 20 6.54 1.23 -21.89
N GLU A 21 5.66 1.72 -22.76
CA GLU A 21 4.63 2.71 -22.40
C GLU A 21 3.28 2.06 -22.07
N ALA A 22 3.08 0.83 -22.51
CA ALA A 22 1.91 0.01 -22.24
C ALA A 22 2.28 -1.48 -22.19
N VAL A 23 1.45 -2.27 -21.51
CA VAL A 23 1.49 -3.73 -21.50
C VAL A 23 0.12 -4.23 -21.96
N ASP A 24 0.06 -4.77 -23.16
CA ASP A 24 -1.15 -5.40 -23.69
C ASP A 24 -0.91 -6.90 -23.84
N VAL A 25 -1.60 -7.68 -23.01
CA VAL A 25 -1.52 -9.14 -23.04
C VAL A 25 -2.61 -9.65 -23.97
N THR A 26 -2.26 -9.73 -25.25
CA THR A 26 -3.15 -10.23 -26.32
C THR A 26 -2.96 -11.72 -26.61
N VAL A 27 -1.99 -12.35 -25.98
CA VAL A 27 -1.65 -13.76 -26.15
C VAL A 27 -1.89 -14.53 -24.86
N PRO A 28 -2.52 -15.71 -24.92
CA PRO A 28 -2.61 -16.60 -23.77
C PRO A 28 -1.24 -17.00 -23.22
N MET A 29 -1.02 -16.77 -21.93
CA MET A 29 0.11 -17.33 -21.19
C MET A 29 -0.46 -18.13 -20.02
N PRO A 30 -0.97 -19.35 -20.29
CA PRO A 30 -1.85 -20.08 -19.37
C PRO A 30 -1.15 -20.57 -18.10
N PHE A 31 0.17 -20.42 -17.96
CA PHE A 31 0.89 -20.80 -16.75
C PHE A 31 1.72 -19.66 -16.17
N LEU A 32 1.57 -18.43 -16.68
CA LEU A 32 2.29 -17.28 -16.14
C LEU A 32 1.83 -17.02 -14.70
N GLN A 33 2.79 -16.98 -13.80
CA GLN A 33 2.61 -16.76 -12.36
C GLN A 33 3.18 -15.42 -11.92
N GLU A 34 4.20 -14.93 -12.60
CA GLU A 34 4.86 -13.66 -12.30
C GLU A 34 5.09 -12.81 -13.54
N LEU A 35 4.71 -11.54 -13.45
CA LEU A 35 4.99 -10.52 -14.45
C LEU A 35 5.68 -9.34 -13.78
N SER A 36 6.90 -9.03 -14.23
CA SER A 36 7.63 -7.84 -13.81
C SER A 36 7.82 -6.89 -14.99
N VAL A 37 7.40 -5.65 -14.80
CA VAL A 37 7.46 -4.55 -15.77
C VAL A 37 7.98 -3.28 -15.08
N SER A 38 8.80 -3.45 -14.03
CA SER A 38 9.34 -2.34 -13.26
C SER A 38 10.34 -1.54 -14.10
N HIS A 39 10.60 -0.28 -13.73
CA HIS A 39 11.54 0.58 -14.45
C HIS A 39 11.20 0.69 -15.94
N ASN A 40 9.96 1.06 -16.24
CA ASN A 40 9.46 1.30 -17.59
C ASN A 40 8.81 2.71 -17.64
N GLN A 41 7.98 2.96 -18.66
CA GLN A 41 7.31 4.25 -18.86
C GLN A 41 5.78 4.10 -18.87
N LEU A 42 5.26 3.06 -18.21
CA LEU A 42 3.83 2.73 -18.20
C LEU A 42 3.03 3.87 -17.58
N ARG A 43 2.04 4.38 -18.32
CA ARG A 43 1.12 5.42 -17.82
C ARG A 43 -0.17 4.85 -17.24
N THR A 44 -0.55 3.68 -17.71
CA THR A 44 -1.73 2.95 -17.26
C THR A 44 -1.42 1.45 -17.19
N LEU A 45 -2.18 0.73 -16.38
CA LEU A 45 -2.17 -0.72 -16.33
C LEU A 45 -3.63 -1.19 -16.28
N ASN A 46 -4.06 -1.93 -17.30
CA ASN A 46 -5.45 -2.37 -17.42
C ASN A 46 -5.51 -3.90 -17.42
N LEU A 47 -5.97 -4.46 -16.30
CA LEU A 47 -6.06 -5.89 -16.03
C LEU A 47 -7.36 -6.51 -16.56
N THR A 48 -8.31 -5.70 -17.06
CA THR A 48 -9.62 -6.19 -17.52
C THR A 48 -9.53 -7.25 -18.62
N ARG A 49 -8.47 -7.21 -19.45
CA ARG A 49 -8.22 -8.17 -20.53
C ARG A 49 -7.25 -9.29 -20.14
N TRP A 50 -6.83 -9.36 -18.89
CA TRP A 50 -5.85 -10.35 -18.42
C TRP A 50 -6.51 -11.67 -17.99
N SER A 51 -7.74 -11.93 -18.42
CA SER A 51 -8.40 -13.24 -18.26
C SER A 51 -7.61 -14.40 -18.86
N PHE A 52 -6.69 -14.09 -19.79
CA PHE A 52 -5.73 -15.02 -20.39
C PHE A 52 -4.53 -15.37 -19.51
N LEU A 53 -4.45 -14.81 -18.30
CA LEU A 53 -3.41 -15.07 -17.29
C LEU A 53 -4.01 -15.69 -16.02
N PRO A 54 -4.71 -16.84 -16.10
CA PRO A 54 -5.51 -17.36 -15.00
C PRO A 54 -4.70 -17.81 -13.78
N TRP A 55 -3.37 -17.90 -13.90
CA TRP A 55 -2.46 -18.31 -12.84
C TRP A 55 -1.56 -17.19 -12.32
N LEU A 56 -1.74 -15.95 -12.78
CA LEU A 56 -0.91 -14.82 -12.36
C LEU A 56 -1.14 -14.53 -10.88
N ARG A 57 -0.05 -14.51 -10.12
CA ARG A 57 -0.01 -14.29 -8.66
C ARG A 57 0.76 -13.04 -8.30
N ASN A 58 1.75 -12.65 -9.10
CA ASN A 58 2.70 -11.61 -8.77
C ASN A 58 2.80 -10.62 -9.92
N ILE A 59 2.49 -9.35 -9.64
CA ILE A 59 2.69 -8.24 -10.57
C ILE A 59 3.63 -7.23 -9.92
N HIS A 60 4.74 -6.94 -10.61
CA HIS A 60 5.70 -5.93 -10.22
C HIS A 60 5.73 -4.81 -11.26
N GLY A 61 5.27 -3.61 -10.88
CA GLY A 61 5.15 -2.44 -11.74
C GLY A 61 5.78 -1.19 -11.13
N SER A 62 6.79 -1.35 -10.29
CA SER A 62 7.45 -0.22 -9.63
C SER A 62 8.23 0.66 -10.62
N HIS A 63 8.49 1.92 -10.26
CA HIS A 63 9.27 2.85 -11.10
C HIS A 63 8.69 2.98 -12.52
N ASN A 64 7.42 3.35 -12.59
CA ASN A 64 6.70 3.65 -13.82
C ASN A 64 6.09 5.06 -13.74
N ARG A 65 5.15 5.38 -14.63
CA ARG A 65 4.45 6.67 -14.67
C ARG A 65 2.94 6.52 -14.47
N LEU A 66 2.52 5.50 -13.71
CA LEU A 66 1.10 5.20 -13.52
C LEU A 66 0.43 6.35 -12.79
N SER A 67 -0.54 7.00 -13.43
CA SER A 67 -1.30 8.12 -12.85
C SER A 67 -2.51 7.68 -12.01
N SER A 68 -2.89 6.41 -12.13
CA SER A 68 -4.00 5.79 -11.41
C SER A 68 -3.66 4.35 -11.04
N ALA A 69 -4.33 3.83 -10.01
CA ALA A 69 -4.31 2.41 -9.72
C ALA A 69 -4.76 1.60 -10.95
N PRO A 70 -4.28 0.36 -11.13
CA PRO A 70 -4.71 -0.50 -12.23
C PRO A 70 -6.22 -0.68 -12.28
N ALA A 71 -6.79 -0.80 -13.48
CA ALA A 71 -8.21 -1.14 -13.64
C ALA A 71 -8.40 -2.66 -13.73
N GLY A 72 -9.55 -3.17 -13.31
CA GLY A 72 -9.92 -4.59 -13.53
C GLY A 72 -9.36 -5.59 -12.52
N TRP A 73 -9.11 -5.20 -11.27
CA TRP A 73 -8.65 -6.10 -10.21
C TRP A 73 -9.52 -7.35 -10.03
N ASN A 74 -10.82 -7.23 -10.29
CA ASN A 74 -11.78 -8.32 -10.21
C ASN A 74 -11.53 -9.47 -11.21
N SER A 75 -10.74 -9.27 -12.26
CA SER A 75 -10.32 -10.37 -13.16
C SER A 75 -9.18 -11.21 -12.57
N MET A 76 -8.48 -10.69 -11.55
CA MET A 76 -7.23 -11.24 -11.04
C MET A 76 -7.44 -12.06 -9.77
N LEU A 77 -8.26 -13.11 -9.87
CA LEU A 77 -8.74 -13.91 -8.72
C LEU A 77 -7.64 -14.64 -7.94
N ARG A 78 -6.43 -14.78 -8.51
CA ARG A 78 -5.27 -15.43 -7.88
C ARG A 78 -4.16 -14.47 -7.52
N LEU A 79 -4.32 -13.17 -7.77
CA LEU A 79 -3.29 -12.18 -7.46
C LEU A 79 -3.02 -12.17 -5.95
N GLN A 80 -1.75 -12.31 -5.58
CA GLN A 80 -1.26 -12.35 -4.20
C GLN A 80 -0.37 -11.15 -3.89
N THR A 81 0.39 -10.68 -4.87
CA THR A 81 1.33 -9.56 -4.70
C THR A 81 1.15 -8.55 -5.81
N MET A 82 1.00 -7.29 -5.41
CA MET A 82 0.97 -6.15 -6.30
C MET A 82 1.94 -5.08 -5.80
N GLU A 83 2.99 -4.83 -6.57
CA GLU A 83 4.02 -3.84 -6.29
C GLU A 83 3.88 -2.66 -7.26
N LEU A 84 3.45 -1.50 -6.75
CA LEU A 84 3.15 -0.29 -7.51
C LEU A 84 3.91 0.92 -6.97
N SER A 85 4.95 0.72 -6.17
CA SER A 85 5.73 1.83 -5.62
C SER A 85 6.43 2.66 -6.70
N PHE A 86 6.80 3.90 -6.38
CA PHE A 86 7.49 4.81 -7.30
C PHE A 86 6.69 5.02 -8.60
N ASN A 87 5.46 5.51 -8.45
CA ASN A 87 4.55 5.88 -9.53
C ASN A 87 3.90 7.25 -9.20
N HIS A 88 2.87 7.64 -9.96
CA HIS A 88 2.14 8.91 -9.78
C HIS A 88 0.66 8.69 -9.40
N ILE A 89 0.37 7.63 -8.67
CA ILE A 89 -1.02 7.26 -8.32
C ILE A 89 -1.55 8.27 -7.29
N GLY A 90 -2.62 8.99 -7.66
CA GLY A 90 -3.22 10.04 -6.80
C GLY A 90 -4.25 9.55 -5.78
N SER A 91 -4.87 8.39 -6.02
CA SER A 91 -5.85 7.78 -5.12
C SER A 91 -5.93 6.26 -5.32
N PHE A 92 -6.43 5.57 -4.29
CA PHE A 92 -6.68 4.13 -4.32
C PHE A 92 -8.04 3.80 -3.71
N ASN A 93 -8.80 2.89 -4.34
CA ASN A 93 -10.05 2.37 -3.79
C ASN A 93 -9.84 0.96 -3.25
N MET A 94 -9.97 0.78 -1.93
CA MET A 94 -9.78 -0.53 -1.31
C MET A 94 -10.81 -1.57 -1.74
N ASP A 95 -11.98 -1.14 -2.22
CA ASP A 95 -13.01 -2.06 -2.72
C ASP A 95 -12.52 -2.85 -3.94
N ASP A 96 -11.51 -2.34 -4.67
CA ASP A 96 -10.90 -3.03 -5.81
C ASP A 96 -10.27 -4.38 -5.41
N LEU A 97 -9.90 -4.55 -4.14
CA LEU A 97 -9.27 -5.76 -3.63
C LEU A 97 -10.27 -6.86 -3.25
N TYR A 98 -11.57 -6.57 -3.17
CA TYR A 98 -12.59 -7.46 -2.57
C TYR A 98 -12.64 -8.88 -3.15
N LEU A 99 -12.41 -9.04 -4.47
CA LEU A 99 -12.43 -10.34 -5.15
C LEU A 99 -11.05 -10.97 -5.34
N THR A 100 -10.00 -10.29 -4.86
CA THR A 100 -8.62 -10.72 -5.03
C THR A 100 -8.17 -11.58 -3.86
N GLN A 101 -7.00 -12.21 -4.01
CA GLN A 101 -6.31 -12.91 -2.92
C GLN A 101 -5.05 -12.16 -2.50
N VAL A 102 -5.04 -10.82 -2.69
CA VAL A 102 -3.86 -10.00 -2.46
C VAL A 102 -3.51 -10.03 -0.98
N ARG A 103 -2.28 -10.47 -0.71
CA ARG A 103 -1.65 -10.51 0.60
C ARG A 103 -0.67 -9.36 0.78
N SER A 104 0.00 -8.94 -0.29
CA SER A 104 0.96 -7.84 -0.24
C SER A 104 0.62 -6.77 -1.28
N LEU A 105 0.35 -5.56 -0.81
CA LEU A 105 0.15 -4.37 -1.63
C LEU A 105 1.13 -3.29 -1.24
N ASN A 106 1.93 -2.84 -2.20
CA ASN A 106 2.85 -1.73 -2.02
C ASN A 106 2.50 -0.57 -2.96
N LEU A 107 2.14 0.56 -2.36
CA LEU A 107 1.82 1.84 -2.98
C LEU A 107 2.76 2.95 -2.49
N ALA A 108 3.91 2.58 -1.90
CA ALA A 108 4.88 3.56 -1.39
C ALA A 108 5.40 4.49 -2.50
N ALA A 109 5.85 5.69 -2.14
CA ALA A 109 6.42 6.66 -3.09
C ALA A 109 5.48 6.93 -4.28
N ASN A 110 4.24 7.28 -3.97
CA ASN A 110 3.22 7.70 -4.94
C ASN A 110 2.73 9.12 -4.57
N GLU A 111 1.60 9.54 -5.13
CA GLU A 111 1.00 10.84 -4.88
C GLU A 111 -0.36 10.73 -4.18
N LEU A 112 -0.56 9.64 -3.42
CA LEU A 112 -1.84 9.35 -2.79
C LEU A 112 -2.25 10.48 -1.86
N THR A 113 -3.41 11.06 -2.15
CA THR A 113 -4.09 12.06 -1.30
C THR A 113 -5.31 11.47 -0.61
N ASN A 114 -5.83 10.36 -1.12
CA ASN A 114 -7.01 9.69 -0.57
C ASN A 114 -6.94 8.17 -0.80
N VAL A 115 -7.37 7.41 0.20
CA VAL A 115 -7.67 5.98 0.10
C VAL A 115 -9.12 5.78 0.53
N SER A 116 -9.98 5.39 -0.41
CA SER A 116 -11.42 5.28 -0.19
C SER A 116 -11.87 3.84 0.03
N THR A 117 -13.02 3.67 0.68
CA THR A 117 -13.70 2.39 0.86
C THR A 117 -15.20 2.66 0.97
N SER A 118 -15.98 2.20 0.00
CA SER A 118 -17.45 2.36 0.03
C SER A 118 -18.14 1.19 0.71
N MET A 119 -17.52 0.00 0.67
CA MET A 119 -18.04 -1.18 1.35
C MET A 119 -18.09 -0.96 2.86
N LEU A 120 -19.23 -1.26 3.47
CA LEU A 120 -19.41 -1.08 4.92
C LEU A 120 -18.41 -1.92 5.70
N HIS A 121 -18.14 -3.16 5.27
CA HIS A 121 -17.28 -4.13 5.94
C HIS A 121 -16.39 -4.83 4.89
N LEU A 122 -15.37 -4.13 4.40
CA LEU A 122 -14.43 -4.71 3.44
C LEU A 122 -13.59 -5.80 4.15
N ARG A 123 -13.61 -7.03 3.64
CA ARG A 123 -12.72 -8.09 4.13
C ARG A 123 -11.77 -8.55 3.04
N VAL A 124 -10.47 -8.41 3.29
CA VAL A 124 -9.41 -8.82 2.36
C VAL A 124 -8.28 -9.50 3.12
N PRO A 125 -7.61 -10.51 2.54
CA PRO A 125 -6.58 -11.30 3.21
C PRO A 125 -5.22 -10.59 3.24
N LEU A 126 -5.20 -9.25 3.28
CA LEU A 126 -3.96 -8.48 3.31
C LEU A 126 -3.14 -8.82 4.56
N GLU A 127 -1.85 -8.96 4.32
CA GLU A 127 -0.79 -9.25 5.27
C GLU A 127 0.18 -8.08 5.37
N VAL A 128 0.49 -7.46 4.23
CA VAL A 128 1.41 -6.33 4.09
C VAL A 128 0.73 -5.22 3.29
N LEU A 129 0.66 -4.02 3.89
CA LEU A 129 0.20 -2.80 3.22
C LEU A 129 1.20 -1.66 3.42
N ARG A 130 1.82 -1.21 2.32
CA ARG A 130 2.76 -0.07 2.35
C ARG A 130 2.22 1.10 1.55
N MET A 131 2.13 2.25 2.20
CA MET A 131 1.70 3.53 1.62
C MET A 131 2.62 4.67 2.07
N SER A 132 3.86 4.35 2.46
CA SER A 132 4.85 5.35 2.88
C SER A 132 5.21 6.32 1.76
N TYR A 133 5.69 7.52 2.08
CA TYR A 133 6.08 8.54 1.08
C TYR A 133 4.92 8.89 0.13
N ASN A 134 3.80 9.29 0.71
CA ASN A 134 2.62 9.76 -0.02
C ASN A 134 2.19 11.14 0.55
N ARG A 135 0.97 11.59 0.23
CA ARG A 135 0.44 12.90 0.65
C ARG A 135 -0.87 12.77 1.44
N LEU A 136 -1.09 11.63 2.09
CA LEU A 136 -2.32 11.33 2.83
C LEU A 136 -2.45 12.26 4.03
N THR A 137 -3.59 12.92 4.19
CA THR A 137 -3.92 13.76 5.35
C THR A 137 -4.85 13.05 6.33
N VAL A 138 -5.67 12.12 5.82
CA VAL A 138 -6.60 11.28 6.58
C VAL A 138 -6.51 9.86 6.04
N LEU A 139 -6.65 8.87 6.92
CA LEU A 139 -6.78 7.46 6.56
C LEU A 139 -7.85 6.80 7.41
N ASP A 140 -9.03 6.61 6.84
CA ASP A 140 -10.14 5.94 7.51
C ASP A 140 -10.05 4.41 7.32
N VAL A 141 -9.60 3.73 8.37
CA VAL A 141 -9.49 2.27 8.42
C VAL A 141 -10.69 1.59 9.07
N THR A 142 -11.73 2.34 9.46
CA THR A 142 -12.85 1.82 10.26
C THR A 142 -13.67 0.77 9.53
N ARG A 143 -13.64 0.76 8.19
CA ARG A 143 -14.35 -0.22 7.35
C ARG A 143 -13.50 -1.43 6.97
N TRP A 144 -12.23 -1.43 7.35
CA TRP A 144 -11.28 -2.46 6.93
C TRP A 144 -11.29 -3.64 7.91
N GLY A 145 -11.55 -4.83 7.37
CA GLY A 145 -11.40 -6.11 8.02
C GLY A 145 -10.24 -6.87 7.40
N MET A 146 -9.03 -6.65 7.91
CA MET A 146 -7.81 -7.30 7.43
C MET A 146 -7.20 -8.13 8.56
N PRO A 147 -7.78 -9.31 8.87
CA PRO A 147 -7.42 -10.07 10.06
C PRO A 147 -6.00 -10.62 10.02
N ASN A 148 -5.35 -10.68 8.85
CA ASN A 148 -3.99 -11.20 8.72
C ASN A 148 -2.93 -10.09 8.61
N LEU A 149 -3.32 -8.82 8.70
CA LEU A 149 -2.42 -7.70 8.49
C LEU A 149 -1.39 -7.65 9.62
N TRP A 150 -0.12 -7.87 9.28
CA TRP A 150 1.00 -7.84 10.22
C TRP A 150 1.99 -6.72 9.94
N GLU A 151 1.94 -6.13 8.73
CA GLU A 151 2.70 -4.94 8.35
C GLU A 151 1.81 -3.83 7.78
N LEU A 152 1.97 -2.62 8.33
CA LEU A 152 1.35 -1.40 7.84
C LEU A 152 2.36 -0.25 7.91
N ASP A 153 2.80 0.25 6.76
CA ASP A 153 3.67 1.43 6.68
C ASP A 153 2.92 2.62 6.08
N VAL A 154 2.70 3.65 6.89
CA VAL A 154 2.12 4.94 6.46
C VAL A 154 3.07 6.10 6.78
N SER A 155 4.36 5.82 6.98
CA SER A 155 5.37 6.83 7.27
C SER A 155 5.54 7.83 6.12
N HIS A 156 6.12 8.99 6.38
CA HIS A 156 6.35 10.01 5.35
C HIS A 156 5.05 10.40 4.61
N ASN A 157 4.01 10.71 5.38
CA ASN A 157 2.73 11.23 4.90
C ASN A 157 2.42 12.56 5.61
N ARG A 158 1.16 13.02 5.57
CA ARG A 158 0.68 14.25 6.22
C ARG A 158 -0.47 13.93 7.20
N LEU A 159 -0.53 12.70 7.71
CA LEU A 159 -1.61 12.25 8.58
C LEU A 159 -1.56 13.03 9.89
N THR A 160 -2.74 13.46 10.35
CA THR A 160 -2.91 14.17 11.62
C THR A 160 -3.51 13.28 12.71
N GLU A 161 -4.23 12.24 12.32
CA GLU A 161 -4.84 11.25 13.20
C GLU A 161 -5.00 9.90 12.52
N LEU A 162 -5.05 8.85 13.33
CA LEU A 162 -5.28 7.48 12.89
C LEU A 162 -5.99 6.71 14.02
N GLY A 163 -7.28 6.45 13.86
CA GLY A 163 -8.13 5.78 14.85
C GLY A 163 -8.21 4.26 14.66
N ASP A 164 -8.46 3.53 15.75
CA ASP A 164 -8.90 2.12 15.73
C ASP A 164 -7.98 1.09 15.04
N VAL A 165 -6.72 1.42 14.75
CA VAL A 165 -5.81 0.52 14.01
C VAL A 165 -5.60 -0.81 14.74
N TYR A 166 -5.32 -0.79 16.04
CA TYR A 166 -5.03 -2.02 16.80
C TYR A 166 -6.26 -2.86 17.12
N THR A 167 -7.42 -2.20 17.27
CA THR A 167 -8.69 -2.93 17.42
C THR A 167 -9.09 -3.59 16.11
N ARG A 168 -8.69 -3.02 14.97
CA ARG A 168 -8.94 -3.55 13.62
C ARG A 168 -7.93 -4.61 13.19
N PHE A 169 -6.64 -4.41 13.50
CA PHE A 169 -5.53 -5.23 13.00
C PHE A 169 -4.74 -5.82 14.18
N ALA A 170 -5.29 -6.90 14.75
CA ALA A 170 -4.75 -7.53 15.96
C ALA A 170 -3.36 -8.16 15.81
N HIS A 171 -2.91 -8.40 14.57
CA HIS A 171 -1.64 -9.07 14.26
C HIS A 171 -0.50 -8.11 13.86
N LEU A 172 -0.73 -6.79 13.91
CA LEU A 172 0.33 -5.83 13.66
C LEU A 172 1.46 -6.01 14.67
N THR A 173 2.68 -6.17 14.16
CA THR A 173 3.87 -6.27 15.00
C THR A 173 4.53 -4.90 15.13
N ARG A 174 5.15 -4.64 16.28
CA ARG A 174 5.85 -3.37 16.56
C ARG A 174 6.83 -2.96 15.47
N ASP A 175 7.61 -3.89 14.96
CA ASP A 175 8.72 -3.56 14.04
C ASP A 175 8.25 -3.27 12.60
N LEU A 176 7.00 -3.61 12.30
CA LEU A 176 6.39 -3.59 10.97
C LEU A 176 5.14 -2.70 10.93
N PHE A 177 4.87 -1.95 12.00
CA PHE A 177 3.96 -0.81 11.97
C PHE A 177 4.80 0.46 11.94
N ASN A 178 4.63 1.33 10.95
CA ASN A 178 5.48 2.51 10.81
C ASN A 178 4.63 3.78 10.59
N LEU A 179 4.73 4.68 11.57
CA LEU A 179 3.96 5.93 11.66
C LEU A 179 4.85 7.18 11.61
N CYS A 180 6.16 7.03 11.46
CA CYS A 180 7.08 8.15 11.57
C CYS A 180 6.86 9.18 10.45
N GLN A 181 7.35 10.41 10.64
CA GLN A 181 7.34 11.44 9.60
C GLN A 181 5.92 11.73 9.06
N ASN A 182 5.00 12.04 9.98
CA ASN A 182 3.64 12.49 9.72
C ASN A 182 3.38 13.77 10.54
N ASN A 183 2.25 14.43 10.30
CA ASN A 183 1.88 15.67 10.98
C ASN A 183 0.89 15.41 12.12
N TRP A 184 1.21 14.45 13.00
CA TRP A 184 0.30 14.00 14.06
C TRP A 184 -0.13 15.15 14.97
N SER A 185 -1.44 15.28 15.19
CA SER A 185 -1.99 16.30 16.08
C SER A 185 -1.70 15.97 17.55
N CYS A 186 -1.31 16.97 18.37
CA CYS A 186 -1.19 16.73 19.81
C CYS A 186 -2.55 16.40 20.46
N GLN A 187 -3.67 16.83 19.89
CA GLN A 187 -5.00 16.39 20.32
C GLN A 187 -5.23 14.89 20.11
N TRP A 188 -4.77 14.34 18.99
CA TRP A 188 -4.83 12.88 18.75
C TRP A 188 -4.00 12.13 19.79
N PHE A 189 -2.80 12.61 20.11
CA PHE A 189 -1.98 12.04 21.20
C PHE A 189 -2.62 12.14 22.58
N ARG A 190 -3.41 13.18 22.87
CA ARG A 190 -4.12 13.28 24.14
C ARG A 190 -5.29 12.29 24.23
N ARG A 191 -5.94 11.98 23.10
CA ARG A 191 -7.03 11.00 23.01
C ARG A 191 -6.52 9.57 23.13
N ILE A 192 -5.35 9.29 22.56
CA ILE A 192 -4.69 8.01 22.70
C ILE A 192 -3.93 7.99 24.02
N HIS A 193 -4.28 7.09 24.94
CA HIS A 193 -3.66 7.09 26.26
C HIS A 193 -2.14 6.78 26.15
N PRO A 194 -1.23 7.47 26.87
CA PRO A 194 0.19 7.11 26.92
C PRO A 194 0.45 5.65 27.29
N ALA A 195 -0.41 5.04 28.10
CA ALA A 195 -0.32 3.60 28.38
C ALA A 195 -0.70 2.74 27.19
N ASP A 196 -1.60 3.19 26.30
CA ASP A 196 -1.84 2.53 25.02
C ASP A 196 -0.62 2.70 24.12
N LEU A 197 -0.02 3.90 24.08
CA LEU A 197 1.24 4.15 23.37
C LEU A 197 2.37 3.21 23.81
N LYS A 198 2.47 2.95 25.11
CA LYS A 198 3.45 2.04 25.72
C LYS A 198 3.09 0.56 25.56
N ARG A 199 1.82 0.18 25.74
CA ARG A 199 1.31 -1.21 25.73
C ARG A 199 1.19 -1.78 24.32
N LEU A 200 0.85 -0.92 23.35
CA LEU A 200 0.63 -1.31 21.96
C LEU A 200 1.87 -1.07 21.09
N HIS A 201 2.99 -0.67 21.71
CA HIS A 201 4.29 -0.49 21.06
C HIS A 201 4.17 0.19 19.70
N TYR A 202 3.81 1.47 19.68
CA TYR A 202 3.35 2.19 18.48
C TYR A 202 4.33 2.23 17.31
N GLY A 203 4.63 1.11 16.67
CA GLY A 203 5.52 1.08 15.54
C GLY A 203 6.96 1.55 15.81
N LYS A 204 7.71 1.69 14.72
CA LYS A 204 8.96 2.49 14.72
C LYS A 204 8.60 3.98 14.78
N LEU A 205 8.74 4.57 15.96
CA LEU A 205 8.52 6.01 16.19
C LEU A 205 9.81 6.85 16.13
N LEU A 206 10.93 6.25 15.76
CA LEU A 206 12.21 6.95 15.78
C LEU A 206 12.22 8.02 14.68
N THR A 207 12.27 9.28 15.08
CA THR A 207 12.76 10.33 14.19
C THR A 207 14.07 10.84 14.77
N ASN A 208 15.18 10.63 14.08
CA ASN A 208 16.49 11.17 14.45
C ASN A 208 16.58 12.68 14.09
N ALA A 209 15.49 13.42 14.29
CA ALA A 209 15.32 14.79 13.81
C ALA A 209 14.83 15.73 14.94
N SER A 210 15.13 17.02 14.79
CA SER A 210 14.52 18.10 15.56
C SER A 210 13.03 18.17 15.26
N CYS A 211 12.16 18.06 16.27
CA CYS A 211 10.73 18.33 16.05
C CYS A 211 10.54 19.82 15.80
N PRO A 212 9.69 20.20 14.84
CA PRO A 212 9.39 21.60 14.58
C PRO A 212 8.72 22.28 15.79
N ASP A 213 7.83 21.58 16.51
CA ASP A 213 7.04 22.18 17.60
C ASP A 213 7.25 21.48 18.96
N GLN A 214 6.72 20.26 19.12
CA GLN A 214 6.72 19.52 20.38
C GLN A 214 7.03 18.03 20.20
N LYS A 215 7.70 17.45 21.21
CA LYS A 215 7.98 16.02 21.32
C LYS A 215 7.07 15.41 22.38
N TYR A 216 6.29 14.41 21.99
CA TYR A 216 5.60 13.54 22.94
C TYR A 216 6.46 12.31 23.24
N ILE A 217 6.97 12.21 24.47
CA ILE A 217 7.83 11.10 24.90
C ILE A 217 6.97 9.88 25.22
N VAL A 218 7.15 8.79 24.47
CA VAL A 218 6.46 7.52 24.66
C VAL A 218 7.23 6.63 25.63
N THR A 219 8.56 6.54 25.46
CA THR A 219 9.51 5.88 26.37
C THR A 219 10.81 6.67 26.43
N GLU A 220 11.76 6.27 27.28
CA GLU A 220 13.08 6.93 27.40
C GLU A 220 13.85 7.05 26.06
N GLN A 221 13.59 6.16 25.10
CA GLN A 221 14.27 6.11 23.80
C GLN A 221 13.32 6.36 22.62
N THR A 222 12.04 6.65 22.86
CA THR A 222 11.04 6.69 21.81
C THR A 222 10.09 7.85 22.02
N TRP A 223 9.93 8.69 20.99
CA TRP A 223 9.10 9.87 21.03
C TRP A 223 8.53 10.16 19.65
N MET A 224 7.40 10.86 19.58
CA MET A 224 6.80 11.31 18.31
C MET A 224 6.75 12.84 18.28
N CYS A 225 6.92 13.42 17.10
CA CYS A 225 6.56 14.82 16.92
C CYS A 225 5.03 14.94 16.89
N CYS A 226 4.54 15.97 17.55
CA CYS A 226 3.19 16.46 17.34
C CYS A 226 3.22 17.95 17.08
N SER A 227 2.26 18.42 16.28
CA SER A 227 2.00 19.83 16.06
C SER A 227 0.56 20.13 16.48
N ASP A 228 0.39 21.09 17.38
CA ASP A 228 -0.90 21.76 17.53
C ASP A 228 -0.90 22.82 16.44
N SER A 229 -1.61 22.57 15.33
CA SER A 229 -1.77 23.56 14.26
C SER A 229 -2.53 24.76 14.80
N ASN A 230 -1.82 25.69 15.44
CA ASN A 230 -2.29 27.03 15.69
C ASN A 230 -1.82 27.90 14.51
N GLN A 231 -2.79 28.23 13.65
CA GLN A 231 -2.78 29.12 12.49
C GLN A 231 -2.56 28.46 11.13
#